data_AF-A0A838TJG8-F1
#
_entry.id   AF-A0A838TJG8-F1
#
_cell.length_a   1.000
_cell.length_b   1.000
_cell.length_c   1.000
_cell.angle_alpha   90.00
_cell.angle_beta   90.00
_cell.angle_gamma   90.00
#
_symmetry.space_group_name_H-M   'P 1'
#
loop_
_entity.id
_entity.type
_entity.pdbx_description
1 polymer ?
#
loop_
_entity_poly.entity_id
_entity_poly.type
_entity_poly.pdbx_seq_one_letter_code
_entity_poly.pdbx_strand_id
1 'polypeptide(L)'
;MLFERLLDCDDGARAGAAINMAIDEALLEHSSRPVLRFYGWLRPSLSFGYFGKFADVVVERDARDLVRRWTGGGSVPHGDDFTYSLVTPAPHPAFLHGPVAIYAALH
;
A
#
# COMPACT_ATOMS: atom_id res chain seq x y z
N MET A 1 20.55 1.07 9.64
CA MET A 1 19.21 1.60 9.31
C MET A 1 18.97 1.36 7.83
N LEU A 2 17.77 0.94 7.42
CA LEU A 2 17.46 0.61 6.01
C LEU A 2 17.36 1.84 5.11
N PHE A 3 16.97 2.99 5.67
CA PHE A 3 16.80 4.24 4.95
C PHE A 3 17.54 5.34 5.71
N GLU A 4 18.45 6.03 5.04
CA GLU A 4 19.11 7.22 5.62
C GLU A 4 18.24 8.47 5.53
N ARG A 5 17.43 8.55 4.46
CA ARG A 5 16.46 9.61 4.21
C ARG A 5 15.26 9.03 3.48
N LEU A 6 14.07 9.49 3.85
CA LEU A 6 12.81 9.23 3.14
C LEU A 6 11.97 10.50 3.11
N LEU A 7 11.06 10.58 2.15
CA LEU A 7 10.01 11.59 2.14
C LEU A 7 8.85 11.10 3.01
N ASP A 8 8.42 11.93 3.94
CA ASP A 8 7.23 11.70 4.77
C ASP A 8 6.05 12.42 4.12
N CYS A 9 5.01 11.68 3.79
CA CYS A 9 3.81 12.15 3.09
C CYS A 9 2.57 11.75 3.88
N ASP A 10 1.95 12.71 4.56
CA ASP A 10 0.61 12.53 5.12
C ASP A 10 -0.41 13.13 4.16
N ASP A 11 -1.30 12.28 3.65
CA ASP A 11 -2.37 12.72 2.74
C ASP A 11 -3.34 13.69 3.44
N GLY A 12 -3.41 13.69 4.78
CA GLY A 12 -4.23 14.58 5.60
C GLY A 12 -5.75 14.39 5.49
N ALA A 13 -6.21 13.70 4.46
CA ALA A 13 -7.61 13.38 4.21
C ALA A 13 -7.79 11.91 3.82
N ARG A 14 -8.94 11.35 4.16
CA ARG A 14 -9.33 10.00 3.74
C ARG A 14 -9.71 10.01 2.26
N ALA A 15 -9.20 9.07 1.48
CA ALA A 15 -9.49 8.94 0.05
C ALA A 15 -10.26 7.65 -0.25
N GLY A 16 -10.90 7.61 -1.42
CA GLY A 16 -11.55 6.39 -1.91
C GLY A 16 -10.52 5.30 -2.24
N ALA A 17 -10.92 4.03 -2.13
CA ALA A 17 -10.03 2.89 -2.32
C ALA A 17 -9.23 2.92 -3.64
N ALA A 18 -9.89 3.29 -4.74
CA ALA A 18 -9.25 3.41 -6.05
C ALA A 18 -8.21 4.54 -6.10
N ILE A 19 -8.47 5.69 -5.46
CA ILE A 19 -7.52 6.81 -5.39
C ILE A 19 -6.29 6.43 -4.56
N ASN A 20 -6.49 5.73 -3.43
CA ASN A 20 -5.38 5.27 -2.61
C ASN A 20 -4.43 4.38 -3.41
N MET A 21 -4.96 3.44 -4.21
CA MET A 21 -4.14 2.57 -5.04
C MET A 21 -3.54 3.27 -6.27
N ALA A 22 -4.21 4.28 -6.83
CA ALA A 22 -3.67 5.09 -7.93
C ALA A 22 -2.49 5.95 -7.46
N ILE A 23 -2.54 6.51 -6.24
CA ILE A 23 -1.42 7.24 -5.65
C ILE A 23 -0.26 6.29 -5.37
N ASP A 24 -0.53 5.12 -4.78
CA ASP A 24 0.51 4.10 -4.55
C ASP A 24 1.15 3.63 -5.86
N GLU A 25 0.39 3.49 -6.95
CA GLU A 25 0.90 3.21 -8.31
C GLU A 25 1.83 4.33 -8.79
N ALA A 26 1.37 5.58 -8.72
CA ALA A 26 2.13 6.72 -9.19
C ALA A 26 3.46 6.86 -8.43
N LEU A 27 3.44 6.64 -7.10
CA LEU A 27 4.65 6.60 -6.29
C LEU A 27 5.57 5.44 -6.68
N LEU A 28 5.01 4.24 -6.92
CA LEU A 28 5.76 3.06 -7.32
C LEU A 28 6.49 3.27 -8.66
N GLU A 29 5.84 3.92 -9.61
CA GLU A 29 6.38 4.14 -10.96
C GLU A 29 7.35 5.33 -11.03
N HIS A 30 7.09 6.41 -10.28
CA HIS A 30 7.74 7.70 -10.52
C HIS A 30 8.63 8.17 -9.37
N SER A 31 8.60 7.54 -8.19
CA SER A 31 9.41 8.02 -7.08
C SER A 31 10.91 7.75 -7.31
N SER A 32 11.72 8.79 -7.17
CA SER A 32 13.19 8.71 -7.23
C SER A 32 13.84 8.50 -5.86
N ARG A 33 13.05 8.48 -4.78
CA ARG A 33 13.50 8.37 -3.40
C ARG A 33 12.55 7.50 -2.58
N PRO A 34 12.98 6.93 -1.44
CA PRO A 34 12.06 6.30 -0.50
C PRO A 34 10.95 7.28 -0.05
N VAL A 35 9.70 6.84 -0.10
CA VAL A 35 8.52 7.61 0.34
C VAL A 35 7.75 6.76 1.33
N LEU A 36 7.58 7.28 2.55
CA LEU A 36 6.62 6.79 3.52
C LEU A 36 5.36 7.64 3.41
N ARG A 37 4.26 7.01 3.01
CA ARG A 37 2.97 7.66 2.85
C ARG A 37 1.99 7.13 3.91
N PHE A 38 1.32 8.04 4.60
CA PHE A 38 0.21 7.75 5.50
C PHE A 38 -1.10 8.17 4.86
N TYR A 39 -2.11 7.31 4.89
CA TYR A 39 -3.40 7.60 4.28
C TYR A 39 -4.54 6.86 4.99
N GLY A 40 -5.76 7.31 4.73
CA GLY A 40 -6.97 6.72 5.30
C GLY A 40 -8.01 6.37 4.23
N TRP A 41 -9.01 5.60 4.65
CA TRP A 41 -10.06 5.07 3.78
C TRP A 41 -11.36 5.82 4.00
N LEU A 42 -11.88 6.43 2.94
CA LEU A 42 -13.09 7.27 3.01
C LEU A 42 -14.33 6.46 3.41
N ARG A 43 -14.37 5.18 3.04
CA ARG A 43 -15.46 4.23 3.31
C ARG A 43 -14.89 2.85 3.64
N PRO A 44 -15.67 1.96 4.29
CA PRO A 44 -15.29 0.56 4.45
C PRO A 44 -14.83 -0.02 3.11
N SER A 45 -13.61 -0.56 3.09
CA SER A 45 -12.97 -1.05 1.86
C SER A 45 -12.39 -2.43 2.10
N LEU A 46 -12.18 -3.20 1.03
CA LEU A 46 -11.45 -4.45 1.05
C LEU A 46 -10.36 -4.40 -0.02
N SER A 47 -9.10 -4.39 0.41
CA SER A 47 -7.97 -4.55 -0.51
C SER A 47 -7.66 -6.04 -0.67
N PHE A 48 -7.40 -6.50 -1.89
CA PHE A 48 -6.95 -7.86 -2.16
C PHE A 48 -5.65 -7.86 -2.98
N GLY A 49 -4.82 -8.87 -2.76
CA GLY A 49 -3.48 -8.93 -3.34
C GLY A 49 -3.49 -9.00 -4.87
N TYR A 50 -2.37 -8.62 -5.48
CA TYR A 50 -2.16 -8.56 -6.92
C TYR A 50 -2.59 -9.85 -7.65
N PHE A 51 -2.29 -11.02 -7.09
CA PHE A 51 -2.64 -12.32 -7.65
C PHE A 51 -4.01 -12.86 -7.21
N GLY A 52 -4.73 -12.14 -6.33
CA GLY A 52 -6.07 -12.51 -5.90
C GLY A 52 -7.09 -12.39 -7.03
N LYS A 53 -8.09 -13.28 -7.04
CA LYS A 53 -9.16 -13.24 -8.05
C LYS A 53 -10.30 -12.37 -7.55
N PHE A 54 -10.82 -11.52 -8.43
CA PHE A 54 -11.98 -10.69 -8.11
C PHE A 54 -13.22 -11.54 -7.74
N ALA A 55 -13.38 -12.69 -8.38
CA ALA A 55 -14.47 -13.63 -8.09
C ALA A 55 -14.48 -14.12 -6.62
N ASP A 56 -13.31 -14.14 -5.96
CA ASP A 56 -13.21 -14.61 -4.57
C ASP A 56 -13.65 -13.53 -3.56
N VAL A 57 -13.75 -12.26 -3.99
CA VAL A 57 -14.08 -11.11 -3.13
C VAL A 57 -15.33 -10.36 -3.55
N VAL A 58 -15.91 -10.68 -4.72
CA VAL A 58 -17.07 -9.97 -5.28
C VAL A 58 -18.30 -10.00 -4.36
N VAL A 59 -18.41 -10.99 -3.48
CA VAL A 59 -19.48 -11.10 -2.49
C VAL A 59 -19.50 -9.92 -1.49
N GLU A 60 -18.35 -9.27 -1.28
CA GLU A 60 -18.21 -8.14 -0.35
C GLU A 60 -18.57 -6.79 -0.99
N ARG A 61 -18.81 -6.74 -2.30
CA ARG A 61 -18.92 -5.48 -3.06
C ARG A 61 -20.06 -4.56 -2.63
N ASP A 62 -21.12 -5.12 -2.04
CA ASP A 62 -22.29 -4.35 -1.61
C ASP A 62 -22.05 -3.69 -0.25
N ALA A 63 -21.09 -4.20 0.53
CA ALA A 63 -20.73 -3.69 1.85
C ALA A 63 -19.44 -2.85 1.84
N ARG A 64 -18.57 -3.03 0.85
CA ARG A 64 -17.22 -2.46 0.81
C ARG A 64 -16.79 -2.05 -0.59
N ASP A 65 -16.03 -0.97 -0.67
CA ASP A 65 -15.27 -0.65 -1.88
C ASP A 65 -14.18 -1.71 -2.08
N LEU A 66 -14.16 -2.38 -3.24
CA LEU A 66 -13.17 -3.42 -3.55
C LEU A 66 -12.02 -2.84 -4.37
N VAL A 67 -10.78 -3.12 -3.97
CA VAL A 67 -9.61 -2.68 -4.73
C VAL A 67 -8.51 -3.74 -4.74
N ARG A 68 -7.80 -3.86 -5.87
CA ARG A 68 -6.59 -4.68 -5.98
C ARG A 68 -5.37 -3.82 -5.65
N ARG A 69 -4.46 -4.32 -4.83
CA ARG A 69 -3.18 -3.66 -4.57
C ARG A 69 -2.06 -4.22 -5.45
N TRP A 70 -1.02 -3.41 -5.65
CA TRP A 70 0.16 -3.73 -6.48
C TRP A 70 1.10 -4.78 -5.87
N THR A 71 0.82 -5.22 -4.63
CA THR A 71 1.59 -6.22 -3.90
C THR A 71 0.83 -7.52 -3.73
N GLY A 72 1.53 -8.62 -3.43
CA GLY A 72 0.91 -9.92 -3.14
C GLY A 72 0.17 -9.98 -1.79
N GLY A 73 -0.09 -11.18 -1.29
CA GLY A 73 -0.77 -11.43 -0.01
C GLY A 73 -2.29 -11.61 -0.11
N GLY A 74 -2.97 -11.71 1.04
CA GLY A 74 -4.41 -12.02 1.14
C GLY A 74 -5.36 -10.83 0.98
N SER A 75 -6.54 -10.88 1.59
CA SER A 75 -7.50 -9.77 1.60
C SER A 75 -7.51 -9.08 2.97
N VAL A 76 -7.58 -7.74 2.99
CA VAL A 76 -7.54 -6.93 4.21
C VAL A 76 -8.71 -5.95 4.20
N PRO A 77 -9.61 -5.99 5.20
CA PRO A 77 -10.64 -4.98 5.37
C PRO A 77 -10.05 -3.71 5.98
N HIS A 78 -10.52 -2.56 5.51
CA HIS A 78 -10.08 -1.23 5.93
C HIS A 78 -11.25 -0.34 6.35
N GLY A 79 -10.96 0.69 7.14
CA GLY A 79 -11.92 1.72 7.58
C GLY A 79 -11.34 2.65 8.64
N ASP A 80 -11.14 2.10 9.85
CA ASP A 80 -10.57 2.82 11.00
C ASP A 80 -9.14 2.37 11.35
N ASP A 81 -8.53 1.58 10.46
CA ASP A 81 -7.14 1.19 10.58
C ASP A 81 -6.20 2.36 10.25
N PHE A 82 -5.01 2.32 10.85
CA PHE A 82 -3.91 3.19 10.47
C PHE A 82 -3.17 2.57 9.29
N THR A 83 -3.31 3.16 8.10
CA THR A 83 -2.71 2.64 6.87
C THR A 83 -1.51 3.47 6.45
N TYR A 84 -0.44 2.78 6.04
CA TYR A 84 0.72 3.41 5.43
C TYR A 84 1.26 2.55 4.28
N SER A 85 1.96 3.18 3.34
CA SER A 85 2.76 2.52 2.31
C SER A 85 4.19 3.05 2.36
N LEU A 86 5.16 2.15 2.20
CA LEU A 86 6.56 2.52 2.01
C LEU A 86 6.97 2.10 0.60
N VAL A 87 7.20 3.08 -0.26
CA VAL A 87 7.65 2.88 -1.63
C VAL A 87 9.13 3.21 -1.71
N THR A 88 9.89 2.40 -2.43
CA THR A 88 11.33 2.61 -2.60
C THR A 88 11.77 2.22 -4.00
N PRO A 89 12.57 3.07 -4.68
CA PRO A 89 13.03 2.79 -6.03
C PRO A 89 13.98 1.58 -6.05
N ALA A 90 13.85 0.71 -7.06
CA ALA A 90 14.65 -0.50 -7.21
C ALA A 90 16.18 -0.34 -7.03
N PRO A 91 16.87 0.72 -7.50
CA PRO A 91 18.31 0.90 -7.27
C PRO A 91 18.70 1.19 -5.80
N HIS A 92 17.76 1.25 -4.86
CA HIS A 92 18.06 1.59 -3.47
C HIS A 92 18.79 0.46 -2.72
N PRO A 93 19.82 0.75 -1.89
CA PRO A 93 20.56 -0.25 -1.12
C PRO A 93 19.71 -1.14 -0.19
N ALA A 94 18.50 -0.71 0.17
CA ALA A 94 17.57 -1.54 0.95
C ALA A 94 17.31 -2.90 0.29
N PHE A 95 17.34 -2.98 -1.05
CA PHE A 95 17.16 -4.24 -1.80
C PHE A 95 18.37 -5.19 -1.72
N LEU A 96 19.48 -4.78 -1.10
CA LEU A 96 20.56 -5.71 -0.72
C LEU A 96 20.09 -6.64 0.41
N HIS A 97 19.04 -6.26 1.15
CA HIS A 97 18.37 -7.12 2.10
C HIS A 97 17.25 -7.91 1.39
N GLY A 98 17.14 -9.20 1.71
CA GLY A 98 16.02 -10.00 1.20
C GLY A 98 14.66 -9.45 1.71
N PRO A 99 13.54 -9.75 1.02
CA PRO A 99 12.24 -9.18 1.33
C PRO A 99 11.77 -9.45 2.77
N VAL A 100 12.12 -10.60 3.34
CA VAL A 100 11.82 -10.95 4.75
C VAL A 100 12.55 -10.04 5.73
N ALA A 101 13.82 -9.73 5.46
CA ALA A 101 14.61 -8.85 6.32
C ALA A 101 14.14 -7.40 6.25
N ILE A 102 13.72 -6.93 5.06
CA ILE A 102 13.09 -5.62 4.89
C ILE A 102 11.78 -5.58 5.70
N TYR A 103 10.92 -6.58 5.55
CA TYR A 103 9.64 -6.65 6.28
C TYR A 103 9.84 -6.64 7.81
N ALA A 104 10.75 -7.46 8.33
CA ALA A 104 11.02 -7.58 9.77
C ALA A 104 11.64 -6.32 10.40
N ALA A 105 12.15 -5.38 9.59
CA ALA A 105 12.68 -4.13 10.09
C ALA A 105 11.67 -2.98 10.02
N LEU A 106 10.56 -3.16 9.31
CA LEU A 106 9.46 -2.20 9.19
C LEU A 106 8.31 -2.47 10.15
N HIS A 107 8.18 -3.72 10.62
CA HIS A 107 7.19 -4.20 11.57
C HIS A 107 7.85 -4.59 12.89
#